data_AF-A0A2V6V4L2-F1
#
_entry.id   AF-A0A2V6V4L2-F1
#
_cell.length_a   1.000
_cell.length_b   1.000
_cell.length_c   1.000
_cell.angle_alpha   90.00
_cell.angle_beta   90.00
_cell.angle_gamma   90.00
#
_symmetry.space_group_name_H-M   'P 1'
#
loop_
_entity.id
_entity.type
_entity.pdbx_description
1 polymer ?
#
loop_
_entity_poly.entity_id
_entity_poly.type
_entity_poly.pdbx_seq_one_letter_code
_entity_poly.pdbx_strand_id
1 'polypeptide(L)' 'MLKDSQGAWIAAPVARGKMGTETGFGVDPVPVGPASRAVVWFKFPAPPDSVAVVNLVVPDVAPFEKLPLSR' A
#
# COMPACT_ATOMS: atom_id res chain seq x y z
N MET A 1 -5.87 5.66 -3.41
CA MET A 1 -4.53 5.54 -4.05
C MET A 1 -3.50 5.53 -2.94
N LEU A 2 -2.40 4.79 -3.08
CA LEU A 2 -1.29 4.73 -2.10
C LEU A 2 -0.35 5.95 -2.18
N LYS A 3 -0.91 7.11 -2.55
CA LYS A 3 -0.20 8.37 -2.71
C LYS A 3 -0.81 9.43 -1.81
N ASP A 4 0.01 10.34 -1.28
CA ASP A 4 -0.48 11.53 -0.61
C ASP A 4 -1.08 12.55 -1.59
N SER A 5 -1.54 13.68 -1.05
CA SER A 5 -2.06 14.82 -1.82
C SER A 5 -1.03 15.46 -2.75
N GLN A 6 0.26 15.17 -2.57
CA GLN A 6 1.37 15.63 -3.41
C GLN A 6 1.78 14.57 -4.46
N GLY A 7 1.11 13.42 -4.48
CA GLY A 7 1.38 12.34 -5.44
C GLY A 7 2.58 11.45 -5.06
N ALA A 8 3.15 11.61 -3.87
CA ALA A 8 4.24 10.78 -3.36
C ALA A 8 3.71 9.47 -2.78
N TRP A 9 4.41 8.36 -3.03
CA TRP A 9 4.03 7.06 -2.47
C TRP A 9 4.22 7.06 -0.95
N ILE A 10 3.14 6.78 -0.21
CA ILE A 10 3.15 6.76 1.26
C ILE A 10 3.19 5.34 1.85
N ALA A 11 3.43 4.34 1.00
CA ALA A 11 3.38 2.93 1.36
C ALA A 11 4.61 2.21 0.81
N ALA A 12 5.19 1.32 1.61
CA ALA A 12 6.18 0.35 1.14
C ALA A 12 5.67 -1.08 1.42
N PRO A 13 5.85 -2.06 0.52
CA PRO A 13 6.60 -1.97 -0.75
C PRO A 13 5.70 -1.57 -1.93
N VAL A 14 5.73 -0.29 -2.30
CA VAL A 14 5.08 0.22 -3.52
C VAL A 14 6.08 1.06 -4.28
N ALA A 15 6.34 0.69 -5.53
CA ALA A 15 7.31 1.33 -6.39
C ALA A 15 6.73 1.43 -7.80
N ARG A 16 6.87 2.61 -8.44
CA ARG A 16 6.39 2.90 -9.82
C ARG A 16 4.97 2.38 -10.15
N GLY A 17 4.05 2.40 -9.20
CA GLY A 17 2.67 1.94 -9.40
C GLY A 17 2.45 0.44 -9.30
N LYS A 18 3.46 -0.32 -8.88
CA LYS A 18 3.38 -1.76 -8.63
C LYS A 18 3.67 -2.07 -7.17
N MET A 19 3.06 -3.15 -6.66
CA MET A 19 3.44 -3.72 -5.37
C MET A 19 4.79 -4.42 -5.54
N GLY A 20 5.81 -3.95 -4.83
CA GLY A 20 7.18 -4.39 -5.06
C GLY A 20 8.22 -3.42 -4.54
N THR A 21 9.47 -3.85 -4.61
CA THR A 21 10.62 -3.06 -4.17
C THR A 21 11.21 -2.32 -5.37
N GLU A 22 11.48 -1.03 -5.21
CA GLU A 22 12.21 -0.26 -6.23
C GLU A 22 13.60 -0.88 -6.42
N THR A 23 13.96 -1.11 -7.68
CA THR A 23 15.33 -1.44 -8.07
C THR A 23 15.92 -0.26 -8.85
N GLY A 24 17.24 -0.20 -9.00
CA GLY A 24 17.88 0.89 -9.76
C GLY A 24 17.37 1.06 -11.21
N PHE A 25 16.70 0.04 -11.77
CA PHE A 25 16.22 0.02 -13.15
C PHE A 25 14.71 -0.25 -13.28
N GLY A 26 13.97 -0.40 -12.18
CA GLY A 26 12.55 -0.77 -12.25
C GLY A 26 11.94 -1.15 -10.90
N VAL A 27 11.09 -2.19 -10.93
CA VAL A 27 10.42 -2.72 -9.74
C VAL A 27 10.60 -4.22 -9.72
N ASP A 28 11.04 -4.76 -8.59
CA ASP A 28 10.95 -6.18 -8.29
C ASP A 28 9.57 -6.45 -7.65
N PRO A 29 8.60 -7.00 -8.41
CA PRO A 29 7.22 -7.09 -7.96
C PRO A 29 7.05 -8.17 -6.88
N VAL A 30 6.12 -7.96 -5.95
CA VAL A 30 5.67 -9.05 -5.07
C VAL A 30 4.91 -10.07 -5.93
N PRO A 31 5.38 -11.32 -6.05
CA PRO A 31 4.72 -12.30 -6.90
C PRO A 31 3.41 -12.75 -6.25
N VAL A 32 2.29 -12.44 -6.91
CA VAL A 32 0.95 -12.95 -6.56
C VAL A 32 0.37 -13.61 -7.81
N GLY A 33 0.62 -14.92 -7.96
CA GLY A 33 0.08 -15.72 -9.06
C GLY A 33 -1.36 -16.20 -8.82
N PRO A 34 -2.03 -16.75 -9.84
CA PRO A 34 -3.34 -17.37 -9.70
C PRO A 34 -3.34 -18.45 -8.60
N ALA A 35 -4.37 -18.45 -7.75
CA ALA A 35 -4.52 -19.36 -6.60
C ALA A 35 -3.38 -19.32 -5.56
N SER A 36 -2.48 -18.34 -5.62
CA SER A 36 -1.44 -18.12 -4.61
C SER A 36 -1.87 -17.10 -3.56
N ARG A 37 -1.20 -17.12 -2.41
CA ARG A 37 -1.38 -16.14 -1.33
C ARG A 37 -0.02 -15.59 -0.96
N ALA A 38 0.09 -14.28 -0.83
CA ALA A 38 1.26 -13.61 -0.29
C ALA A 38 0.86 -12.82 0.96
N VAL A 39 1.69 -12.88 2.00
CA VAL A 39 1.57 -12.00 3.15
C VAL A 39 2.37 -10.74 2.85
N VAL A 40 1.67 -9.60 2.82
CA VAL A 40 2.29 -8.30 2.56
C VAL A 40 2.01 -7.37 3.74
N TRP A 41 3.01 -6.57 4.08
CA TRP A 41 2.95 -5.61 5.15
C TRP A 41 3.18 -4.25 4.53
N PHE A 42 2.28 -3.32 4.77
CA PHE A 42 2.43 -1.95 4.33
C PHE A 42 2.80 -1.07 5.52
N LYS A 43 3.84 -0.26 5.37
CA LYS A 43 4.18 0.77 6.34
C LYS A 43 3.75 2.13 5.79
N PHE A 44 2.99 2.86 6.60
CA PHE A 44 2.51 4.21 6.32
C PHE A 44 3.04 5.17 7.39
N PRO A 45 3.20 6.47 7.07
CA PRO A 45 3.30 7.49 8.10
C PRO A 45 2.04 7.50 8.97
N ALA A 46 2.18 7.86 10.24
CA ALA A 46 1.04 7.98 11.13
C ALA A 46 0.08 9.05 10.59
N PRO A 47 -1.23 8.75 10.45
CA PRO A 47 -2.21 9.75 10.08
C PRO A 47 -2.40 10.74 11.25
N PRO A 48 -2.98 11.94 11.00
CA PRO A 48 -3.28 12.89 12.06
C PRO A 48 -4.10 12.28 13.21
N ASP A 49 -3.91 12.79 14.43
CA ASP A 49 -4.58 12.29 15.64
C ASP A 49 -6.12 12.41 15.60
N SER A 50 -6.68 13.18 14.67
CA SER A 50 -8.12 13.27 14.44
C SER A 50 -8.67 12.12 13.59
N VAL A 51 -7.82 11.31 12.95
CA VAL A 51 -8.22 10.20 12.08
C VAL A 51 -8.43 8.94 12.91
N ALA A 52 -9.64 8.37 12.82
CA ALA A 52 -10.03 7.13 13.49
C ALA A 52 -10.19 5.93 12.53
N VAL A 53 -10.42 6.21 11.25
CA VAL A 53 -10.66 5.20 10.21
C VAL A 53 -9.89 5.54 8.95
N VAL A 54 -9.41 4.51 8.25
CA VAL A 54 -8.72 4.65 6.96
C VAL A 54 -9.33 3.73 5.90
N ASN A 55 -9.25 4.15 4.65
CA ASN A 55 -9.51 3.30 3.48
C ASN A 55 -8.18 2.95 2.83
N LEU A 56 -7.93 1.67 2.63
CA LEU A 56 -6.73 1.17 1.97
C LEU A 56 -7.09 0.66 0.57
N VAL A 57 -6.56 1.35 -0.45
CA VAL A 57 -6.77 1.00 -1.86
C VAL A 57 -5.45 0.55 -2.45
N VAL A 58 -5.31 -0.76 -2.64
CA VAL A 58 -4.14 -1.38 -3.26
C VAL A 58 -4.45 -1.69 -4.72
N PRO A 59 -3.56 -1.34 -5.69
CA PRO A 59 -3.76 -1.73 -7.08
C PRO A 59 -4.01 -3.23 -7.23
N ASP A 60 -4.92 -3.60 -8.13
CA ASP A 60 -5.25 -4.99 -8.46
C ASP A 60 -5.81 -5.85 -7.30
N VAL A 61 -6.15 -5.21 -6.17
CA VAL A 61 -6.78 -5.85 -5.00
C VAL A 61 -8.07 -5.10 -4.67
N ALA A 62 -9.08 -5.83 -4.20
CA ALA A 62 -10.31 -5.21 -3.72
C ALA A 62 -9.99 -4.19 -2.59
N PRO A 63 -10.65 -3.01 -2.57
CA PRO A 63 -10.39 -2.01 -1.55
C PRO A 63 -10.81 -2.50 -0.16
N PHE A 64 -10.04 -2.09 0.85
CA PHE A 64 -10.37 -2.31 2.25
C PHE A 64 -10.88 -1.00 2.84
N GLU A 65 -12.14 -0.95 3.23
CA GLU A 65 -12.80 0.28 3.68
C GLU A 65 -13.05 0.28 5.19
N LYS A 66 -13.09 1.48 5.79
CA LYS A 66 -13.44 1.72 7.20
C LYS A 66 -12.57 0.89 8.17
N LEU A 67 -11.29 0.73 7.87
CA LEU A 67 -10.36 0.05 8.74
C LEU A 67 -10.16 0.88 10.02
N PRO A 68 -10.48 0.34 11.21
CA PRO A 68 -10.28 1.05 12.46
C PRO A 68 -8.79 1.15 12.78
N LEU A 69 -8.35 2.31 13.24
CA LEU A 69 -7.00 2.49 13.75
C LEU A 69 -6.97 2.16 15.25
N SER A 70 -6.04 1.27 15.64
CA SER A 70 -5.71 1.00 17.04
C SER A 70 -4.51 1.86 17.43
N ARG A 71 -4.54 2.47 18.62
CA ARG A 71 -3.46 3.27 19.20
C ARG A 71 -2.95 2.62 20.47
#